data_AF-A0A0B2UJC2-F1
#
_entry.id   AF-A0A0B2UJC2-F1
#
_cell.length_a   1.000
_cell.length_b   1.000
_cell.length_c   1.000
_cell.angle_alpha   90.00
_cell.angle_beta   90.00
_cell.angle_gamma   90.00
#
_symmetry.space_group_name_H-M   'P 1'
#
loop_
_entity.id
_entity.type
_entity.pdbx_description
1 polymer ?
#
loop_
_entity_poly.entity_id
_entity_poly.type
_entity_poly.pdbx_seq_one_letter_code
_entity_poly.pdbx_strand_id
1 'polypeptide(L)'
;MEECLVQAAMRARSEIAFECNIKDACIQPYCKVLDTDAIEAFTLEKFKTLMILCMKEEKDFVIAMVTTRDPSTDNPFYSYYSAIDLNNFLFCVEGGYLMNRMGVKNPANNLSITEKVLYYRILHKELLGIWKDYCSRYDRDSVAKDHEIVYIKAEYFAYYEDFLFDSSVRQYFSSNSDGNECFTHGFSSTGDSLTIVDDQLENYHDDKFSLKIILYTNMGTILAIFTICMLVGSREVLMTVLAPLLLTMFFSVIFLVLYVLLFETPECLESILNLGKRCLSE
;
A
#
# COMPACT_ATOMS: atom_id res chain seq x y z
N MET A 1 11.99 14.50 26.18
CA MET A 1 10.66 14.06 26.65
C MET A 1 10.63 14.08 28.18
N GLU A 2 9.55 14.57 28.80
CA GLU A 2 9.39 14.55 30.25
C GLU A 2 9.28 13.11 30.77
N GLU A 3 10.14 12.71 31.71
CA GLU A 3 10.11 11.36 32.33
C GLU A 3 8.74 11.02 32.93
N CYS A 4 7.98 12.04 33.36
CA CYS A 4 6.62 11.91 33.85
C CYS A 4 5.67 11.28 32.81
N LEU A 5 5.75 11.70 31.55
CA LEU A 5 4.90 11.17 30.47
C LEU A 5 5.19 9.69 30.20
N VAL A 6 6.47 9.31 30.22
CA VAL A 6 6.89 7.90 30.04
C VAL A 6 6.36 7.03 31.18
N GLN A 7 6.48 7.50 32.43
CA GLN A 7 5.97 6.75 33.58
C GLN A 7 4.44 6.63 33.57
N ALA A 8 3.75 7.68 33.17
CA ALA A 8 2.30 7.67 33.02
C ALA A 8 1.85 6.69 31.94
N ALA A 9 2.49 6.73 30.76
CA ALA A 9 2.23 5.81 29.67
C ALA A 9 2.43 4.34 30.08
N MET A 10 3.50 4.03 30.83
CA MET A 10 3.77 2.68 31.32
C MET A 10 2.75 2.18 32.33
N ARG A 11 2.19 3.06 33.16
CA ARG A 11 1.23 2.69 34.21
C ARG A 11 -0.21 2.56 33.69
N ALA A 12 -0.59 3.39 32.73
CA ALA A 12 -1.93 3.40 32.19
C ALA A 12 -2.28 2.07 31.50
N ARG A 13 -3.53 1.63 31.63
CA ARG A 13 -4.08 0.62 30.73
C ARG A 13 -4.44 1.30 29.42
N SER A 14 -3.96 0.76 28.30
CA SER A 14 -4.21 1.37 27.01
C SER A 14 -4.48 0.34 25.92
N GLU A 15 -5.29 0.75 24.96
CA GLU A 15 -5.81 -0.08 23.90
C GLU A 15 -5.70 0.69 22.58
N ILE A 16 -5.24 0.02 21.52
CA ILE A 16 -5.14 0.58 20.18
C ILE A 16 -6.41 0.26 19.42
N ALA A 17 -7.09 1.29 18.93
CA ALA A 17 -8.28 1.19 18.10
C ALA A 17 -7.92 1.50 16.64
N PHE A 18 -8.11 0.51 15.76
CA PHE A 18 -7.80 0.65 14.33
C PHE A 18 -8.94 1.30 13.56
N GLU A 19 -8.63 2.33 12.77
CA GLU A 19 -9.59 3.00 11.90
C GLU A 19 -10.06 2.07 10.76
N CYS A 20 -11.38 2.00 10.52
CA CYS A 20 -11.92 1.21 9.42
C CYS A 20 -11.70 1.92 8.08
N ASN A 21 -11.07 1.23 7.12
CA ASN A 21 -10.99 1.72 5.75
C ASN A 21 -12.37 1.63 5.07
N ILE A 22 -12.91 2.77 4.63
CA ILE A 22 -14.23 2.90 3.98
C ILE A 22 -14.26 2.18 2.62
N LYS A 23 -13.11 2.01 1.95
CA LYS A 23 -13.03 1.41 0.61
C LYS A 23 -13.20 -0.12 0.60
N ASP A 24 -12.90 -0.79 1.71
CA ASP A 24 -13.07 -2.24 1.86
C ASP A 24 -14.29 -2.54 2.75
N ALA A 25 -15.48 -2.08 2.35
CA ALA A 25 -16.76 -2.34 3.04
C ALA A 25 -17.15 -3.84 3.11
N CYS A 26 -16.35 -4.75 2.56
CA CYS A 26 -16.44 -6.20 2.75
C CYS A 26 -15.66 -6.71 3.97
N ILE A 27 -14.81 -5.88 4.57
CA ILE A 27 -14.19 -6.10 5.89
C ILE A 27 -15.00 -5.30 6.92
N GLN A 28 -16.27 -5.64 7.13
CA GLN A 28 -17.13 -5.09 8.20
C GLN A 28 -16.89 -5.83 9.54
N PRO A 29 -17.40 -5.36 10.69
CA PRO A 29 -17.41 -4.03 11.28
C PRO A 29 -16.89 -4.15 12.72
N TYR A 30 -15.68 -4.68 12.91
CA TYR A 30 -15.06 -4.70 14.23
C TYR A 30 -13.97 -3.64 14.20
N CYS A 31 -14.25 -2.51 14.84
CA CYS A 31 -13.23 -1.61 15.35
C CYS A 31 -12.37 -2.48 16.28
N LYS A 32 -11.36 -3.14 15.70
CA LYS A 32 -10.63 -4.18 16.40
C LYS A 32 -9.72 -3.46 17.38
N VAL A 33 -9.69 -3.95 18.59
CA VAL A 33 -8.93 -3.35 19.67
C VAL A 33 -7.78 -4.27 20.01
N LEU A 34 -6.58 -3.71 20.07
CA LEU A 34 -5.38 -4.41 20.51
C LEU A 34 -4.96 -3.86 21.87
N ASP A 35 -4.88 -4.72 22.87
CA ASP A 35 -4.28 -4.36 24.15
C ASP A 35 -2.79 -4.01 23.93
N THR A 36 -2.39 -2.83 24.37
CA THR A 36 -0.99 -2.38 24.28
C THR A 36 -0.04 -3.20 25.17
N ASP A 37 -0.56 -3.90 26.18
CA ASP A 37 0.21 -4.84 26.99
C ASP A 37 0.41 -6.21 26.30
N ALA A 38 -0.19 -6.43 25.13
CA ALA A 38 0.08 -7.59 24.31
C ALA A 38 1.54 -7.62 23.85
N ILE A 39 2.08 -8.82 23.77
CA ILE A 39 3.47 -9.08 23.38
C ILE A 39 3.53 -9.22 21.86
N GLU A 40 4.43 -8.46 21.25
CA GLU A 40 4.76 -8.55 19.84
C GLU A 40 5.63 -9.80 19.59
N ALA A 41 5.34 -10.55 18.53
CA ALA A 41 5.86 -11.90 18.37
C ALA A 41 7.36 -11.97 18.01
N PHE A 42 7.92 -10.94 17.37
CA PHE A 42 9.32 -10.92 16.94
C PHE A 42 10.27 -10.38 18.01
N THR A 43 9.93 -9.22 18.56
CA THR A 43 10.71 -8.48 19.56
C THR A 43 10.51 -9.04 20.96
N LEU A 44 9.40 -9.74 21.21
CA LEU A 44 8.95 -10.19 22.54
C LEU A 44 8.73 -9.02 23.51
N GLU A 45 8.67 -7.80 22.99
CA GLU A 45 8.34 -6.61 23.75
C GLU A 45 6.84 -6.35 23.70
N LYS A 46 6.35 -5.57 24.67
CA LYS A 46 4.97 -5.09 24.63
C LYS A 46 4.84 -3.97 23.61
N PHE A 47 3.70 -3.90 22.91
CA PHE A 47 3.41 -2.78 22.01
C PHE A 47 3.53 -1.41 22.71
N LYS A 48 3.13 -1.33 23.98
CA LYS A 48 3.31 -0.14 24.82
C LYS A 48 4.76 0.31 24.93
N THR A 49 5.69 -0.64 25.10
CA THR A 49 7.13 -0.34 25.19
C THR A 49 7.64 0.18 23.85
N LEU A 50 7.31 -0.51 22.76
CA LEU A 50 7.69 -0.11 21.40
C LEU A 50 7.20 1.30 21.06
N MET A 51 5.94 1.61 21.36
CA MET A 51 5.36 2.93 21.14
C MET A 51 6.08 4.03 21.94
N ILE A 52 6.47 3.74 23.19
CA ILE A 52 7.22 4.69 24.01
C ILE A 52 8.62 4.92 23.44
N LEU A 53 9.27 3.89 22.89
CA LEU A 53 10.56 4.03 22.21
C LEU A 53 10.43 4.96 20.99
N CYS A 54 9.48 4.70 20.09
CA CYS A 54 9.23 5.59 18.94
C CYS A 54 8.90 7.02 19.38
N MET A 55 8.12 7.16 20.45
CA MET A 55 7.80 8.47 21.01
C MET A 55 9.05 9.21 21.49
N LYS A 56 10.00 8.53 22.14
CA LYS A 56 11.28 9.12 22.61
C LYS A 56 12.14 9.62 21.47
N GLU A 57 12.05 8.95 20.33
CA GLU A 57 12.79 9.28 19.11
C GLU A 57 12.04 10.25 18.20
N GLU A 58 10.88 10.78 18.64
CA GLU A 58 10.03 11.69 17.87
C GLU A 58 9.54 11.08 16.53
N LYS A 59 9.38 9.76 16.51
CA LYS A 59 8.91 8.97 15.37
C LYS A 59 7.46 8.53 15.54
N ASP A 60 6.80 8.34 14.40
CA ASP A 60 5.51 7.69 14.34
C ASP A 60 5.67 6.17 14.51
N PHE A 61 4.71 5.53 15.17
CA PHE A 61 4.73 4.07 15.33
C PHE A 61 3.86 3.43 14.25
N VAL A 62 4.41 2.47 13.51
CA VAL A 62 3.71 1.78 12.42
C VAL A 62 3.45 0.33 12.80
N ILE A 63 2.18 -0.07 12.80
CA ILE A 63 1.71 -1.41 13.12
C ILE A 63 1.24 -2.08 11.84
N ALA A 64 1.66 -3.33 11.65
CA ALA A 64 1.14 -4.17 10.59
C ALA A 64 0.09 -5.13 11.14
N MET A 65 -1.08 -5.15 10.51
CA MET A 65 -2.10 -6.16 10.72
C MET A 65 -2.00 -7.19 9.59
N VAL A 66 -1.76 -8.45 9.97
CA VAL A 66 -1.67 -9.59 9.05
C VAL A 66 -2.91 -10.44 9.23
N THR A 67 -3.61 -10.72 8.14
CA THR A 67 -4.74 -11.63 8.14
C THR A 67 -4.34 -12.97 7.54
N THR A 68 -4.71 -14.04 8.24
CA THR A 68 -4.53 -15.42 7.83
C THR A 68 -5.84 -16.16 7.99
N ARG A 69 -6.13 -17.11 7.10
CA ARG A 69 -7.33 -17.94 7.22
C ARG A 69 -6.95 -19.33 7.70
N ASP A 70 -7.69 -19.81 8.69
CA ASP A 70 -7.56 -21.19 9.14
C ASP A 70 -8.11 -22.14 8.05
N PRO A 71 -7.32 -23.09 7.54
CA PRO A 71 -7.77 -24.01 6.49
C PRO A 71 -8.93 -24.92 6.92
N SER A 72 -9.15 -25.09 8.23
CA SER A 72 -10.21 -25.96 8.75
C SER A 72 -11.55 -25.24 8.96
N THR A 73 -11.52 -23.95 9.29
CA THR A 73 -12.73 -23.17 9.63
C THR A 73 -13.02 -22.02 8.67
N ASP A 74 -12.08 -21.68 7.77
CA ASP A 74 -12.09 -20.48 6.90
C ASP A 74 -12.27 -19.15 7.67
N ASN A 75 -12.11 -19.17 9.00
CA ASN A 75 -12.24 -17.99 9.82
C ASN A 75 -10.97 -17.13 9.72
N PRO A 76 -11.11 -15.79 9.60
CA PRO A 76 -9.97 -14.90 9.57
C PRO A 76 -9.36 -14.76 10.97
N PHE A 77 -8.07 -15.06 11.06
CA PHE A 77 -7.21 -14.81 12.20
C PHE A 77 -6.33 -13.61 11.90
N TYR A 78 -6.37 -12.61 12.79
CA TYR A 78 -5.58 -11.40 12.65
C TYR A 78 -4.45 -11.39 13.67
N SER A 79 -3.26 -11.10 13.20
CA SER A 79 -2.04 -10.96 13.99
C SER A 79 -1.49 -9.56 13.81
N TYR A 80 -0.86 -9.02 14.85
CA TYR A 80 -0.30 -7.67 14.87
C TYR A 80 1.19 -7.73 15.09
N TYR A 81 1.92 -6.89 14.36
CA TYR A 81 3.37 -6.81 14.42
C TYR A 81 3.81 -5.35 14.35
N SER A 82 5.02 -5.08 14.84
CA SER A 82 5.78 -3.92 14.37
C SER A 82 5.94 -4.05 12.85
N ALA A 83 5.51 -3.03 12.10
CA ALA A 83 5.52 -3.11 10.65
C ALA A 83 6.95 -3.15 10.09
N ILE A 84 7.88 -2.48 10.77
CA ILE A 84 9.32 -2.52 10.49
C ILE A 84 9.85 -3.95 10.55
N ASP A 85 9.58 -4.65 11.65
CA ASP A 85 10.09 -6.01 11.88
C ASP A 85 9.45 -7.01 10.92
N LEU A 86 8.16 -6.85 10.66
CA LEU A 86 7.45 -7.66 9.68
C LEU A 86 8.03 -7.46 8.27
N ASN A 87 8.39 -6.23 7.88
CA ASN A 87 8.94 -5.95 6.56
C ASN A 87 10.32 -6.59 6.34
N ASN A 88 11.15 -6.68 7.38
CA ASN A 88 12.40 -7.43 7.33
C ASN A 88 12.19 -8.94 7.02
N PHE A 89 11.01 -9.45 7.34
CA PHE A 89 10.63 -10.83 7.10
C PHE A 89 9.89 -11.02 5.76
N LEU A 90 9.06 -10.07 5.36
CA LEU A 90 8.31 -10.12 4.11
C LEU A 90 9.17 -9.79 2.88
N PHE A 91 10.16 -8.91 3.02
CA PHE A 91 10.92 -8.40 1.89
C PHE A 91 12.40 -8.74 1.97
N CYS A 92 13.06 -8.71 0.81
CA CYS A 92 14.50 -8.84 0.66
C CYS A 92 14.99 -7.76 -0.29
N VAL A 93 16.20 -7.24 -0.09
CA VAL A 93 16.85 -6.37 -1.06
C VAL A 93 17.92 -7.18 -1.78
N GLU A 94 17.75 -7.40 -3.07
CA GLU A 94 18.71 -8.08 -3.93
C GLU A 94 19.14 -7.16 -5.07
N GLY A 95 20.44 -6.91 -5.21
CA GLY A 95 20.98 -6.06 -6.28
C GLY A 95 20.47 -4.61 -6.27
N GLY A 96 20.04 -4.10 -5.11
CA GLY A 96 19.44 -2.77 -4.97
C GLY A 96 17.92 -2.73 -5.22
N TYR A 97 17.30 -3.87 -5.56
CA TYR A 97 15.86 -3.96 -5.77
C TYR A 97 15.16 -4.60 -4.58
N LEU A 98 14.05 -3.99 -4.15
CA LEU A 98 13.18 -4.54 -3.12
C LEU A 98 12.29 -5.63 -3.74
N MET A 99 12.38 -6.83 -3.19
CA MET A 99 11.67 -8.02 -3.66
C MET A 99 10.84 -8.62 -2.54
N ASN A 100 9.67 -9.18 -2.89
CA ASN A 100 8.84 -9.92 -1.96
C ASN A 100 9.38 -11.35 -1.78
N ARG A 101 9.45 -11.85 -0.54
CA ARG A 101 9.81 -13.24 -0.28
C ARG A 101 8.60 -14.13 -0.55
N MET A 102 8.78 -15.09 -1.45
CA MET A 102 7.73 -16.05 -1.79
C MET A 102 7.52 -17.08 -0.69
N GLY A 103 6.26 -17.46 -0.43
CA GLY A 103 5.92 -18.56 0.49
C GLY A 103 6.06 -18.21 1.97
N VAL A 104 6.03 -16.93 2.31
CA VAL A 104 6.11 -16.46 3.70
C VAL A 104 4.87 -16.88 4.50
N LYS A 105 5.12 -17.40 5.70
CA LYS A 105 4.09 -17.83 6.63
C LYS A 105 3.98 -16.87 7.80
N ASN A 106 2.78 -16.68 8.30
CA ASN A 106 2.53 -15.87 9.48
C ASN A 106 3.29 -16.47 10.69
N PRO A 107 4.18 -15.69 11.35
CA PRO A 107 4.97 -16.17 12.49
C PRO A 107 4.14 -16.65 13.67
N ALA A 108 2.95 -16.08 13.90
CA ALA A 108 2.12 -16.39 15.06
C ALA A 108 1.42 -17.75 14.95
N ASN A 109 1.07 -18.21 13.74
CA ASN A 109 0.28 -19.42 13.54
C ASN A 109 0.80 -20.36 12.44
N ASN A 110 1.91 -20.02 11.79
CA ASN A 110 2.54 -20.81 10.72
C ASN A 110 1.62 -21.12 9.53
N LEU A 111 0.59 -20.29 9.31
CA LEU A 111 -0.31 -20.37 8.15
C LEU A 111 0.18 -19.45 7.03
N SER A 112 -0.14 -19.80 5.79
CA SER A 112 0.17 -18.93 4.65
C SER A 112 -0.57 -17.61 4.76
N ILE A 113 0.15 -16.52 4.60
CA ILE A 113 -0.45 -15.18 4.53
C ILE A 113 -1.25 -15.13 3.23
N THR A 114 -2.57 -15.20 3.38
CA THR A 114 -3.55 -15.39 2.30
C THR A 114 -4.20 -14.06 1.91
N GLU A 115 -4.19 -13.08 2.82
CA GLU A 115 -4.84 -11.77 2.69
C GLU A 115 -3.87 -10.60 2.93
N LYS A 116 -4.27 -9.42 2.42
CA LYS A 116 -3.54 -8.15 2.39
C LYS A 116 -3.00 -7.76 3.78
N VAL A 117 -1.68 -7.60 3.90
CA VAL A 117 -1.10 -6.94 5.09
C VAL A 117 -1.47 -5.45 5.04
N LEU A 118 -2.01 -4.96 6.15
CA LEU A 118 -2.47 -3.59 6.31
C LEU A 118 -1.55 -2.85 7.27
N TYR A 119 -1.02 -1.71 6.86
CA TYR A 119 -0.24 -0.83 7.72
C TYR A 119 -1.14 0.25 8.32
N TYR A 120 -1.00 0.41 9.63
CA TYR A 120 -1.61 1.48 10.40
C TYR A 120 -0.51 2.30 11.07
N ARG A 121 -0.71 3.61 11.17
CA ARG A 121 0.22 4.52 11.84
C ARG A 121 -0.42 5.15 13.06
N ILE A 122 0.39 5.36 14.08
CA ILE A 122 0.05 6.15 15.27
C ILE A 122 0.99 7.34 15.26
N LEU A 123 0.43 8.53 15.08
CA LEU A 123 1.23 9.74 14.95
C LEU A 123 1.84 10.13 16.30
N HIS A 124 3.12 10.50 16.29
CA HIS A 124 3.85 10.95 17.48
C HIS A 124 3.08 12.05 18.23
N LYS A 125 2.56 13.03 17.48
CA LYS A 125 1.82 14.18 18.03
C LYS A 125 0.54 13.76 18.76
N GLU A 126 -0.17 12.77 18.22
CA GLU A 126 -1.40 12.25 18.83
C GLU A 126 -1.09 11.49 20.10
N LEU A 127 -0.09 10.59 20.05
CA LEU A 127 0.36 9.83 21.20
C LEU A 127 0.82 10.74 22.35
N LEU A 128 1.59 11.78 22.03
CA LEU A 128 2.04 12.78 22.99
C LEU A 128 0.85 13.56 23.60
N GLY A 129 -0.15 13.91 22.78
CA GLY A 129 -1.37 14.59 23.22
C GLY A 129 -2.18 13.75 24.21
N ILE A 130 -2.35 12.46 23.90
CA ILE A 130 -3.05 11.49 24.76
C ILE A 130 -2.39 11.42 26.14
N TRP A 131 -1.06 11.27 26.19
CA TRP A 131 -0.36 11.12 27.47
C TRP A 131 -0.30 12.42 28.27
N LYS A 132 -0.18 13.58 27.61
CA LYS A 132 -0.28 14.88 28.28
C LYS A 132 -1.65 15.09 28.94
N ASP A 133 -2.71 14.72 28.24
CA ASP A 133 -4.07 14.82 28.76
C ASP A 133 -4.30 13.84 29.92
N TYR A 134 -3.81 12.61 29.80
CA TYR A 134 -3.83 11.63 30.88
C TYR A 134 -3.10 12.14 32.14
N CYS A 135 -1.87 12.64 32.01
CA CYS A 135 -1.12 13.24 33.12
C CYS A 135 -1.87 14.41 33.77
N SER A 136 -2.44 15.31 32.97
CA SER A 136 -3.21 16.47 33.44
C SER A 136 -4.50 16.08 34.18
N ARG A 137 -5.06 14.91 33.87
CA ARG A 137 -6.23 14.33 34.56
C ARG A 137 -5.84 13.54 35.80
N TYR A 138 -4.62 13.00 35.85
CA TYR A 138 -4.09 12.23 36.98
C TYR A 138 -3.74 13.13 38.17
N ASP A 139 -3.10 14.28 37.93
CA ASP A 139 -2.74 15.24 38.99
C ASP A 139 -3.95 15.83 39.73
N ARG A 140 -5.16 15.72 39.16
CA ARG A 140 -6.40 16.26 39.73
C ARG A 140 -7.23 15.29 40.57
N ASP A 141 -7.18 13.98 40.29
CA ASP A 141 -8.04 12.98 40.96
C ASP A 141 -7.25 11.69 41.29
N SER A 142 -6.59 11.65 42.44
CA SER A 142 -5.61 10.61 42.80
C SER A 142 -6.18 9.26 43.26
N VAL A 143 -7.50 9.05 43.30
CA VAL A 143 -8.11 7.89 44.01
C VAL A 143 -8.98 6.98 43.12
N ALA A 144 -9.31 7.34 41.87
CA ALA A 144 -10.32 6.62 41.09
C ALA A 144 -9.90 6.09 39.69
N LYS A 145 -8.68 6.35 39.20
CA LYS A 145 -8.38 6.24 37.75
C LYS A 145 -7.48 5.07 37.29
N ASP A 146 -7.08 4.16 38.17
CA ASP A 146 -6.27 2.99 37.78
C ASP A 146 -7.00 1.99 36.84
N HIS A 147 -8.30 2.19 36.62
CA HIS A 147 -9.13 1.34 35.74
C HIS A 147 -9.59 2.05 34.46
N GLU A 148 -9.21 3.31 34.23
CA GLU A 148 -9.55 4.03 33.00
C GLU A 148 -8.68 3.49 31.85
N ILE A 149 -9.33 2.99 30.79
CA ILE A 149 -8.65 2.51 29.59
C ILE A 149 -8.43 3.70 28.66
N VAL A 150 -7.17 3.93 28.30
CA VAL A 150 -6.76 4.96 27.35
C VAL A 150 -6.81 4.39 25.93
N TYR A 151 -7.67 4.95 25.08
CA TYR A 151 -7.77 4.56 23.68
C TYR A 151 -6.79 5.34 22.81
N ILE A 152 -6.03 4.63 21.99
CA ILE A 152 -5.06 5.18 21.05
C ILE A 152 -5.55 4.89 19.63
N LYS A 153 -5.79 5.93 18.84
CA LYS A 153 -6.23 5.78 17.45
C LYS A 153 -5.03 5.34 16.59
N ALA A 154 -5.23 4.31 15.78
CA ALA A 154 -4.31 3.92 14.72
C ALA A 154 -4.98 4.16 13.36
N GLU A 155 -4.39 5.05 12.57
CA GLU A 155 -4.92 5.46 11.27
C GLU A 155 -4.46 4.50 10.19
N TYR A 156 -5.35 4.15 9.27
CA TYR A 156 -4.95 3.39 8.09
C TYR A 156 -3.90 4.19 7.29
N PHE A 157 -2.80 3.53 6.95
CA PHE A 157 -1.69 4.16 6.23
C PHE A 157 -1.55 3.62 4.81
N ALA A 158 -1.36 2.30 4.64
CA ALA A 158 -1.05 1.70 3.35
C ALA A 158 -1.31 0.19 3.33
N TYR A 159 -1.41 -0.41 2.14
CA TYR A 159 -1.35 -1.85 1.94
C TYR A 159 0.10 -2.32 1.78
N TYR A 160 0.30 -3.63 1.92
CA TYR A 160 1.60 -4.27 1.66
C TYR A 160 2.14 -4.01 0.25
N GLU A 161 1.25 -3.97 -0.75
CA GLU A 161 1.61 -3.72 -2.15
C GLU A 161 2.15 -2.30 -2.32
N ASP A 162 1.54 -1.33 -1.65
CA ASP A 162 2.00 0.07 -1.69
C ASP A 162 3.44 0.19 -1.16
N PHE A 163 3.86 -0.64 -0.19
CA PHE A 163 5.26 -0.66 0.24
C PHE A 163 6.22 -1.12 -0.89
N LEU A 164 5.77 -2.06 -1.74
CA LEU A 164 6.55 -2.54 -2.87
C LEU A 164 6.59 -1.52 -4.02
N PHE A 165 5.47 -0.85 -4.30
CA PHE A 165 5.32 -0.03 -5.49
C PHE A 165 5.48 1.48 -5.25
N ASP A 166 5.04 2.00 -4.11
CA ASP A 166 5.08 3.42 -3.77
C ASP A 166 6.35 3.79 -2.98
N SER A 167 7.19 4.64 -3.58
CA SER A 167 8.41 5.14 -2.96
C SER A 167 8.14 6.05 -1.77
N SER A 168 7.01 6.76 -1.73
CA SER A 168 6.63 7.63 -0.62
C SER A 168 6.31 6.83 0.64
N VAL A 169 5.68 5.66 0.49
CA VAL A 169 5.43 4.72 1.58
C VAL A 169 6.78 4.25 2.14
N ARG A 170 7.72 3.83 1.30
CA ARG A 170 9.06 3.43 1.76
C ARG A 170 9.83 4.56 2.41
N GLN A 171 9.74 5.78 1.89
CA GLN A 171 10.37 6.95 2.49
C GLN A 171 9.80 7.23 3.88
N TYR A 172 8.48 7.08 4.05
CA TYR A 172 7.84 7.20 5.35
C TYR A 172 8.35 6.17 6.35
N PHE A 173 8.43 4.89 5.96
CA PHE A 173 9.03 3.85 6.80
C PHE A 173 10.49 4.16 7.14
N SER A 174 11.29 4.58 6.16
CA SER A 174 12.69 4.96 6.36
C SER A 174 12.83 6.11 7.37
N SER A 175 11.99 7.14 7.28
CA SER A 175 12.00 8.26 8.24
C SER A 175 11.62 7.89 9.67
N ASN A 176 10.91 6.77 9.84
CA ASN A 176 10.47 6.26 11.15
C ASN A 176 11.25 5.02 11.61
N SER A 177 12.32 4.66 10.90
CA SER A 177 13.20 3.52 11.22
C SER A 177 14.41 3.94 12.07
N ASP A 178 15.00 3.00 12.78
CA ASP A 178 16.18 3.24 13.64
C ASP A 178 17.51 3.21 12.87
N GLY A 179 17.44 3.29 11.53
CA GLY A 179 18.61 3.30 10.64
C GLY A 179 19.38 1.98 10.54
N ASN A 180 19.05 0.99 11.36
CA ASN A 180 19.67 -0.34 11.41
C ASN A 180 19.01 -1.37 10.47
N GLU A 181 18.05 -0.96 9.66
CA GLU A 181 17.22 -1.86 8.87
C GLU A 181 17.86 -2.20 7.51
N CYS A 182 17.82 -3.49 7.17
CA CYS A 182 18.48 -4.05 5.98
C CYS A 182 17.97 -3.42 4.67
N PHE A 183 16.74 -2.90 4.66
CA PHE A 183 16.16 -2.25 3.49
C PHE A 183 16.45 -0.75 3.39
N THR A 184 16.77 -0.03 4.48
CA THR A 184 16.99 1.43 4.44
C THR A 184 18.32 1.79 3.76
N HIS A 185 19.34 0.95 3.92
CA HIS A 185 20.64 1.13 3.26
C HIS A 185 20.62 0.99 1.74
N GLY A 186 19.64 0.28 1.17
CA GLY A 186 19.45 0.21 -0.29
C GLY A 186 18.94 1.52 -0.89
N PHE A 187 18.31 2.37 -0.08
CA PHE A 187 17.73 3.64 -0.54
C PHE A 187 18.67 4.85 -0.36
N SER A 188 19.74 4.73 0.43
CA SER A 188 20.61 5.84 0.80
C SER A 188 21.93 5.95 0.00
N SER A 189 22.12 5.14 -1.04
CA SER A 189 23.35 5.18 -1.86
C SER A 189 23.07 5.18 -3.35
N THR A 190 22.31 6.16 -3.84
CA THR A 190 22.40 6.56 -5.25
C THR A 190 22.07 8.03 -5.39
N GLY A 191 23.06 8.86 -5.04
CA GLY A 191 23.20 10.22 -5.58
C GLY A 191 23.67 10.24 -7.04
N ASP A 192 23.58 9.12 -7.76
CA ASP A 192 23.87 9.03 -9.19
C ASP A 192 22.89 8.07 -9.86
N SER A 193 22.08 8.64 -10.76
CA SER A 193 21.67 8.03 -12.04
C SER A 193 21.41 6.52 -12.06
N LEU A 194 20.30 6.09 -11.47
CA LEU A 194 19.42 5.07 -12.04
C LEU A 194 18.05 5.42 -11.44
N THR A 195 17.25 6.27 -12.10
CA THR A 195 16.15 5.74 -12.91
C THR A 195 15.91 4.26 -12.59
N ILE A 196 15.29 4.03 -11.43
CA ILE A 196 14.21 3.06 -11.38
C ILE A 196 13.46 3.32 -12.68
N VAL A 197 13.28 2.29 -13.48
CA VAL A 197 12.45 2.39 -14.67
C VAL A 197 11.03 2.61 -14.16
N ASP A 198 10.72 3.85 -13.74
CA ASP A 198 9.39 4.36 -13.45
C ASP A 198 8.51 4.05 -14.66
N ASP A 199 9.09 4.09 -15.86
CA ASP A 199 8.54 3.66 -17.14
C ASP A 199 8.07 2.18 -17.20
N GLN A 200 8.48 1.29 -16.29
CA GLN A 200 8.06 -0.12 -16.26
C GLN A 200 7.16 -0.42 -15.07
N LEU A 201 7.27 0.34 -13.97
CA LEU A 201 6.50 0.10 -12.75
C LEU A 201 5.18 0.89 -12.71
N GLU A 202 5.16 2.10 -13.28
CA GLU A 202 3.94 2.91 -13.48
C GLU A 202 2.95 2.23 -14.46
N ASN A 203 3.48 1.33 -15.31
CA ASN A 203 2.68 0.52 -16.23
C ASN A 203 1.92 -0.63 -15.55
N TYR A 204 2.25 -1.06 -14.32
CA TYR A 204 1.61 -2.24 -13.74
C TYR A 204 0.28 -1.93 -13.03
N HIS A 205 0.03 -0.67 -12.65
CA HIS A 205 -1.12 -0.31 -11.83
C HIS A 205 -2.15 0.61 -12.48
N ASP A 206 -2.01 0.91 -13.78
CA ASP A 206 -2.95 1.79 -14.45
C ASP A 206 -3.98 0.96 -15.23
N ASP A 207 -5.28 1.10 -14.92
CA ASP A 207 -6.37 0.65 -15.80
C ASP A 207 -6.17 1.22 -17.23
N LYS A 208 -5.45 2.34 -17.33
CA LYS A 208 -4.97 2.96 -18.57
C LYS A 208 -3.91 2.13 -19.31
N PHE A 209 -3.05 1.37 -18.64
CA PHE A 209 -2.10 0.46 -19.28
C PHE A 209 -2.82 -0.72 -19.92
N SER A 210 -3.82 -1.28 -19.21
CA SER A 210 -4.71 -2.29 -19.78
C SER A 210 -5.46 -1.75 -21.00
N LEU A 211 -5.98 -0.52 -20.93
CA LEU A 211 -6.68 0.13 -22.03
C LEU A 211 -5.75 0.45 -23.22
N LYS A 212 -4.51 0.85 -22.94
CA LYS A 212 -3.44 1.11 -23.92
C LYS A 212 -3.02 -0.18 -24.64
N ILE A 213 -2.87 -1.29 -23.91
CA ILE A 213 -2.62 -2.62 -24.49
C ILE A 213 -3.79 -3.04 -25.37
N ILE A 214 -5.03 -2.89 -24.91
CA ILE A 214 -6.23 -3.24 -25.68
C ILE A 214 -6.31 -2.41 -26.97
N LEU A 215 -6.04 -1.10 -26.90
CA LEU A 215 -6.03 -0.20 -28.05
C LEU A 215 -4.95 -0.57 -29.07
N TYR A 216 -3.70 -0.77 -28.63
CA TYR A 216 -2.61 -1.15 -29.52
C TYR A 216 -2.82 -2.54 -30.15
N THR A 217 -3.39 -3.48 -29.40
CA THR A 217 -3.73 -4.81 -29.91
C THR A 217 -4.81 -4.74 -30.98
N ASN A 218 -5.86 -3.93 -30.77
CA ASN A 218 -6.92 -3.72 -31.75
C ASN A 218 -6.41 -2.98 -33.00
N MET A 219 -5.59 -1.94 -32.84
CA MET A 219 -4.97 -1.25 -33.98
C MET A 219 -4.02 -2.15 -34.78
N GLY A 220 -3.21 -2.96 -34.09
CA GLY A 220 -2.27 -3.91 -34.70
C GLY A 220 -2.99 -5.01 -35.48
N THR A 221 -4.07 -5.56 -34.92
CA THR A 221 -4.89 -6.59 -35.61
C THR A 221 -5.59 -6.03 -36.85
N ILE A 222 -6.11 -4.80 -36.79
CA ILE A 222 -6.68 -4.11 -37.96
C ILE A 222 -5.62 -3.94 -39.05
N LEU A 223 -4.43 -3.46 -38.70
CA LEU A 223 -3.34 -3.25 -39.67
C LEU A 223 -2.85 -4.57 -40.28
N ALA A 224 -2.76 -5.64 -39.48
CA ALA A 224 -2.38 -6.96 -39.96
C ALA A 224 -3.42 -7.53 -40.95
N ILE A 225 -4.71 -7.44 -40.61
CA ILE A 225 -5.81 -7.85 -41.50
C ILE A 225 -5.79 -7.02 -42.79
N PHE A 226 -5.61 -5.70 -42.69
CA PHE A 226 -5.50 -4.82 -43.86
C PHE A 226 -4.31 -5.19 -44.76
N THR A 227 -3.16 -5.50 -44.16
CA THR A 227 -1.94 -5.90 -44.87
C THR A 227 -2.11 -7.23 -45.59
N ILE A 228 -2.74 -8.22 -44.93
CA ILE A 228 -3.09 -9.51 -45.53
C ILE A 228 -4.02 -9.30 -46.72
N CYS A 229 -4.97 -8.36 -46.64
CA CYS A 229 -5.92 -8.10 -47.71
C CYS A 229 -5.30 -7.38 -48.91
N MET A 230 -4.34 -6.50 -48.68
CA MET A 230 -3.55 -5.88 -49.73
C MET A 230 -2.62 -6.90 -50.44
N LEU A 231 -2.06 -7.86 -49.69
CA LEU A 231 -1.17 -8.91 -50.20
C LEU A 231 -1.89 -10.00 -50.99
N VAL A 232 -3.07 -10.44 -50.53
CA VAL A 232 -3.81 -11.56 -51.14
C VAL A 232 -4.43 -11.19 -52.49
N GLY A 233 -4.58 -9.91 -52.80
CA GLY A 233 -4.85 -9.45 -54.16
C GLY A 233 -6.14 -10.04 -54.76
N SER A 234 -7.26 -9.38 -54.46
CA SER A 234 -8.53 -9.36 -55.22
C SER A 234 -9.65 -10.38 -54.90
N ARG A 235 -10.83 -9.96 -55.41
CA ARG A 235 -12.04 -10.71 -55.80
C ARG A 235 -13.16 -10.75 -54.75
N GLU A 236 -13.95 -9.67 -54.74
CA GLU A 236 -15.37 -9.44 -54.36
C GLU A 236 -15.98 -10.17 -53.12
N VAL A 237 -15.72 -11.47 -52.94
CA VAL A 237 -16.16 -12.28 -51.80
C VAL A 237 -15.38 -11.91 -50.53
N LEU A 238 -14.07 -11.62 -50.65
CA LEU A 238 -13.25 -11.20 -49.51
C LEU A 238 -13.75 -9.87 -48.93
N MET A 239 -14.12 -8.92 -49.78
CA MET A 239 -14.64 -7.61 -49.35
C MET A 239 -16.00 -7.74 -48.65
N THR A 240 -16.85 -8.67 -49.08
CA THR A 240 -18.20 -8.84 -48.51
C THR A 240 -18.17 -9.43 -47.10
N VAL A 241 -17.24 -10.33 -46.81
CA VAL A 241 -17.09 -10.96 -45.48
C VAL A 241 -16.22 -10.10 -44.55
N LEU A 242 -15.21 -9.43 -45.09
CA LEU A 242 -14.25 -8.70 -44.28
C LEU A 242 -14.66 -7.25 -43.97
N ALA A 243 -15.44 -6.60 -44.84
CA ALA A 243 -15.97 -5.27 -44.58
C ALA A 243 -16.77 -5.18 -43.26
N PRO A 244 -17.73 -6.09 -42.96
CA PRO A 244 -18.43 -6.02 -41.68
C PRO A 244 -17.51 -6.28 -40.48
N LEU A 245 -16.47 -7.10 -40.63
CA LEU A 245 -15.50 -7.37 -39.57
C LEU A 245 -14.58 -6.18 -39.29
N LEU A 246 -14.15 -5.47 -40.33
CA LEU A 246 -13.40 -4.21 -40.21
C LEU A 246 -14.29 -3.11 -39.61
N LEU A 247 -15.56 -3.06 -39.99
CA LEU A 247 -16.52 -2.08 -39.47
C LEU A 247 -16.78 -2.31 -37.97
N THR A 248 -16.97 -3.56 -37.52
CA THR A 248 -17.16 -3.86 -36.10
C THR A 248 -15.92 -3.54 -35.28
N MET A 249 -14.72 -3.84 -35.79
CA MET A 249 -13.46 -3.46 -35.15
C MET A 249 -13.26 -1.94 -35.11
N PHE A 250 -13.65 -1.23 -36.16
CA PHE A 250 -13.60 0.23 -36.19
C PHE A 250 -14.57 0.86 -35.18
N PHE A 251 -15.80 0.35 -35.08
CA PHE A 251 -16.75 0.79 -34.06
C PHE A 251 -16.26 0.48 -32.64
N SER A 252 -15.62 -0.68 -32.42
CA SER A 252 -14.99 -1.04 -31.15
C SER A 252 -13.95 0.01 -30.72
N VAL A 253 -13.08 0.45 -31.65
CA VAL A 253 -12.10 1.51 -31.38
C VAL A 253 -12.78 2.86 -31.13
N ILE A 254 -13.83 3.22 -31.89
CA ILE A 254 -14.58 4.47 -31.66
C ILE A 254 -15.25 4.48 -30.29
N PHE A 255 -15.90 3.39 -29.88
CA PHE A 255 -16.54 3.29 -28.57
C PHE A 255 -15.51 3.37 -27.44
N LEU A 256 -14.32 2.81 -27.63
CA LEU A 256 -13.23 2.95 -26.67
C LEU A 256 -12.73 4.40 -26.57
N VAL A 257 -12.55 5.09 -27.69
CA VAL A 257 -12.16 6.51 -27.70
C VAL A 257 -13.24 7.40 -27.09
N LEU A 258 -14.53 7.14 -27.39
CA LEU A 258 -15.67 7.85 -26.79
C LEU A 258 -15.76 7.59 -25.28
N TYR A 259 -15.51 6.36 -24.84
CA TYR A 259 -15.46 6.02 -23.41
C TYR A 259 -14.39 6.87 -22.69
N VAL A 260 -13.17 6.92 -23.22
CA VAL A 260 -12.08 7.72 -22.67
C VAL A 260 -12.44 9.22 -22.67
N LEU A 261 -13.05 9.73 -23.74
CA LEU A 261 -13.44 11.14 -23.84
C LEU A 261 -14.58 11.56 -22.90
N LEU A 262 -15.52 10.64 -22.61
CA LEU A 262 -16.71 10.94 -21.82
C LEU A 262 -16.52 10.69 -20.32
N PHE A 263 -15.69 9.72 -19.95
CA PHE A 263 -15.56 9.25 -18.57
C PHE A 263 -14.20 9.52 -17.94
N GLU A 264 -13.18 9.92 -18.72
CA GLU A 264 -11.84 10.16 -18.22
C GLU A 264 -11.37 11.61 -18.44
N THR A 265 -10.52 12.11 -17.54
CA THR A 265 -10.06 13.51 -17.55
C THR A 265 -9.17 13.80 -18.77
N PRO A 266 -9.14 15.05 -19.29
CA PRO A 266 -8.39 15.39 -20.52
C PRO A 266 -6.88 15.10 -20.44
N GLU A 267 -6.29 15.12 -19.24
CA GLU A 267 -4.89 14.77 -18.99
C GLU A 267 -4.58 13.28 -19.28
N CYS A 268 -5.59 12.41 -19.14
CA CYS A 268 -5.50 10.98 -19.44
C CYS A 268 -5.31 10.72 -20.95
N LEU A 269 -5.95 11.52 -21.79
CA LEU A 269 -5.92 11.36 -23.23
C LEU A 269 -4.57 11.76 -23.83
N GLU A 270 -3.93 12.79 -23.28
CA GLU A 270 -2.56 13.19 -23.66
C GLU A 270 -1.53 12.11 -23.31
N SER A 271 -1.69 11.44 -22.16
CA SER A 271 -0.82 10.32 -21.73
C SER A 271 -1.00 9.07 -22.60
N ILE A 272 -2.25 8.69 -22.91
CA ILE A 272 -2.54 7.50 -23.74
C ILE A 272 -2.01 7.68 -25.17
N LEU A 273 -2.13 8.88 -25.76
CA LEU A 273 -1.67 9.18 -27.11
C LEU A 273 -0.21 9.65 -27.19
N ASN A 274 0.53 9.70 -26.07
CA ASN A 274 1.88 10.25 -26.00
C ASN A 274 1.98 11.66 -26.62
N LEU A 275 0.95 12.50 -26.49
CA LEU A 275 0.96 13.90 -26.95
C LEU A 275 1.56 14.81 -25.88
N GLY A 276 2.78 14.51 -25.44
CA GLY A 276 3.54 15.31 -24.47
C GLY A 276 4.50 16.30 -25.13
N LYS A 277 4.13 17.59 -25.09
CA LYS A 277 4.96 18.82 -25.14
C LYS A 277 6.31 18.75 -25.88
N ARG A 278 6.31 19.11 -27.17
CA ARG A 278 7.43 19.86 -27.76
C ARG A 278 7.27 21.35 -27.40
N CYS A 279 7.69 21.75 -26.20
CA CYS A 279 7.89 23.16 -25.87
C CYS A 279 9.40 23.47 -25.90
N LEU A 280 9.78 24.20 -26.95
CA LEU A 280 10.85 25.21 -27.04
C LEU A 280 12.05 25.07 -26.08
N SER A 281 13.18 24.62 -26.64
CA SER A 281 14.50 25.12 -26.24
C SER A 281 14.92 26.14 -27.30
N GLU A 282 14.94 27.41 -26.90
CA GLU A 282 16.04 28.31 -27.30
C GLU A 282 17.34 27.85 -26.62
#